data_AF-A0A3M6XMR6-F1
#
_entry.id   AF-A0A3M6XMR6-F1
#
_cell.length_a   1.000
_cell.length_b   1.000
_cell.length_c   1.000
_cell.angle_alpha   90.00
_cell.angle_beta   90.00
_cell.angle_gamma   90.00
#
_symmetry.space_group_name_H-M   'P 1'
#
loop_
_entity.id
_entity.type
_entity.pdbx_description
1 polymer ?
#
loop_
_entity_poly.entity_id
_entity_poly.type
_entity_poly.pdbx_seq_one_letter_code
_entity_poly.pdbx_strand_id
1 'polypeptide(L)'
;MQHVPNPPSLLQLYDVGGHVIFSHYKYFDDCIDEALPNESDWYQHQRISYVRYKGQWVPYPFQNNISMLPKEDQVEALEGMIDAALEARVANTKPKDFDEWIMRNVGEGIANQFMRPYNYKVWAVPTTKMQCQWLGERVAAPNLKLVTKNVVLNKAAGNWGPNATFRFPAEGGTGNIWINVAKTLPKEKCRFGDHGRVQAVDADNKRVLLGDGTTVNYQKLISTMAVDSLCEAMRNEELKEMTKGLFYSTTHVIGVGIRGSRPERIGDKCWLYFPEDNCPFYRATIFS
;
A
#
# COMPACT_ATOMS: atom_id res chain seq x y z
N MET A 1 -5.67 -45.80 23.53
CA MET A 1 -5.77 -44.39 23.12
C MET A 1 -4.45 -44.03 22.47
N GLN A 2 -4.44 -43.88 21.14
CA GLN A 2 -3.23 -43.43 20.44
C GLN A 2 -3.03 -41.95 20.74
N HIS A 3 -1.84 -41.63 21.24
CA HIS A 3 -1.36 -40.28 21.44
C HIS A 3 -1.26 -39.62 20.06
N VAL A 4 -2.24 -38.80 19.71
CA VAL A 4 -2.10 -37.88 18.57
C VAL A 4 -1.10 -36.81 19.04
N PRO A 5 0.06 -36.66 18.39
CA PRO A 5 0.98 -35.59 18.73
C PRO A 5 0.26 -34.26 18.48
N ASN A 6 0.28 -33.37 19.48
CA ASN A 6 -0.19 -32.00 19.30
C ASN A 6 0.53 -31.40 18.08
N PRO A 7 -0.18 -30.87 17.07
CA PRO A 7 0.48 -30.18 15.97
C PRO A 7 1.34 -29.05 16.53
N PRO A 8 2.47 -28.71 15.86
CA PRO A 8 3.28 -27.56 16.25
C PRO A 8 2.35 -26.36 16.43
N SER A 9 2.53 -25.63 17.53
CA SER A 9 1.79 -24.39 17.79
C SER A 9 1.68 -23.58 16.51
N LEU A 10 0.46 -23.42 15.99
CA LEU A 10 0.14 -22.68 14.76
C LEU A 10 0.40 -21.19 15.00
N LEU A 11 1.67 -20.81 15.07
CA LEU A 11 2.09 -19.41 15.07
C LEU A 11 1.75 -18.86 13.68
N GLN A 12 0.77 -17.98 13.64
CA GLN A 12 0.39 -17.26 12.43
C GLN A 12 1.23 -16.02 12.31
N LEU A 13 1.88 -15.87 11.16
CA LEU A 13 2.64 -14.68 10.83
C LEU A 13 1.71 -13.62 10.25
N TYR A 14 1.93 -12.37 10.64
CA TYR A 14 1.25 -11.21 10.06
C TYR A 14 2.28 -10.10 9.81
N ASP A 15 2.35 -9.64 8.57
CA ASP A 15 3.07 -8.41 8.25
C ASP A 15 2.23 -7.18 8.66
N VAL A 16 2.89 -6.02 8.82
CA VAL A 16 2.22 -4.74 9.14
C VAL A 16 1.52 -4.17 7.89
N GLY A 17 0.51 -4.91 7.39
CA GLY A 17 -0.17 -4.66 6.12
C GLY A 17 0.26 -5.60 4.99
N GLY A 18 -0.47 -5.58 3.87
CA GLY A 18 -0.16 -6.39 2.69
C GLY A 18 1.02 -5.79 1.92
N HIS A 19 2.24 -6.20 2.29
CA HIS A 19 3.48 -5.83 1.63
C HIS A 19 3.77 -6.79 0.47
N VAL A 20 4.14 -6.21 -0.67
CA VAL A 20 4.63 -6.95 -1.83
C VAL A 20 5.81 -6.18 -2.41
N ILE A 21 6.85 -6.91 -2.82
CA ILE A 21 8.08 -6.28 -3.28
C ILE A 21 8.07 -6.14 -4.79
N PHE A 22 8.18 -4.90 -5.22
CA PHE A 22 8.40 -4.51 -6.60
C PHE A 22 9.38 -3.33 -6.59
N SER A 23 10.51 -3.53 -7.26
CA SER A 23 11.63 -2.58 -7.25
C SER A 23 11.65 -1.74 -8.52
N HIS A 24 12.04 -0.48 -8.38
CA HIS A 24 12.40 0.41 -9.50
C HIS A 24 13.92 0.63 -9.58
N TYR A 25 14.70 -0.01 -8.70
CA TYR A 25 16.10 0.31 -8.47
C TYR A 25 16.94 -0.95 -8.36
N LYS A 26 17.87 -1.15 -9.31
CA LYS A 26 18.79 -2.29 -9.27
C LYS A 26 19.55 -2.41 -7.94
N TYR A 27 19.95 -1.29 -7.34
CA TYR A 27 20.62 -1.28 -6.04
C TYR A 27 19.78 -1.90 -4.93
N PHE A 28 18.46 -1.67 -4.93
CA PHE A 28 17.56 -2.28 -3.97
C PHE A 28 17.51 -3.79 -4.17
N ASP A 29 17.41 -4.24 -5.43
CA ASP A 29 17.41 -5.66 -5.76
C ASP A 29 18.70 -6.34 -5.34
N ASP A 30 19.86 -5.74 -5.64
CA ASP A 30 21.17 -6.25 -5.26
C ASP A 30 21.29 -6.41 -3.72
N CYS A 31 20.79 -5.47 -2.93
CA CYS A 31 20.82 -5.55 -1.46
C CYS A 31 19.93 -6.67 -0.90
N ILE A 32 18.74 -6.88 -1.45
CA ILE A 32 17.85 -7.94 -0.94
C ILE A 32 18.25 -9.32 -1.47
N ASP A 33 18.90 -9.38 -2.63
CA ASP A 33 19.54 -10.60 -3.16
C ASP A 33 20.76 -10.99 -2.32
N GLU A 34 21.57 -10.04 -1.87
CA GLU A 34 22.65 -10.31 -0.90
C GLU A 34 22.10 -10.87 0.42
N ALA A 35 20.99 -10.31 0.89
CA ALA A 35 20.37 -10.71 2.17
C ALA A 35 19.68 -12.09 2.11
N LEU A 36 19.08 -12.43 0.97
CA LEU A 36 18.37 -13.70 0.74
C LEU A 36 18.81 -14.26 -0.63
N PRO A 37 19.99 -14.92 -0.67
CA PRO A 37 20.68 -15.22 -1.91
C PRO A 37 20.15 -16.44 -2.66
N ASN A 38 19.35 -17.30 -2.03
CA ASN A 38 18.89 -18.53 -2.65
C ASN A 38 17.55 -18.32 -3.34
N GLU A 39 17.33 -18.97 -4.48
CA GLU A 39 16.01 -18.97 -5.11
C GLU A 39 14.92 -19.53 -4.18
N SER A 40 15.27 -20.48 -3.32
CA SER A 40 14.37 -21.06 -2.31
C SER A 40 13.97 -20.08 -1.20
N ASP A 41 14.65 -18.95 -1.06
CA ASP A 41 14.30 -17.92 -0.07
C ASP A 41 13.08 -17.10 -0.52
N TRP A 42 12.60 -17.32 -1.75
CA TRP A 42 11.58 -16.51 -2.39
C TRP A 42 10.47 -17.36 -3.02
N TYR A 43 9.22 -16.92 -2.83
CA TYR A 43 8.10 -17.31 -3.69
C TYR A 43 7.84 -16.22 -4.72
N GLN A 44 7.64 -16.63 -5.98
CA GLN A 44 7.17 -15.74 -7.03
C GLN A 44 5.67 -15.88 -7.23
N HIS A 45 4.98 -14.74 -7.29
CA HIS A 45 3.55 -14.67 -7.49
C HIS A 45 3.21 -13.74 -8.64
N GLN A 46 2.16 -14.11 -9.38
CA GLN A 46 1.46 -13.17 -10.25
C GLN A 46 0.63 -12.22 -9.39
N ARG A 47 0.62 -10.94 -9.74
CA ARG A 47 -0.22 -9.96 -9.06
C ARG A 47 -1.66 -10.10 -9.51
N ILE A 48 -2.45 -10.71 -8.64
CA ILE A 48 -3.87 -10.97 -8.89
C ILE A 48 -4.69 -10.23 -7.83
N SER A 49 -5.35 -9.15 -8.24
CA SER A 49 -6.13 -8.30 -7.34
C SER A 49 -7.52 -8.02 -7.88
N TYR A 50 -8.47 -7.93 -6.95
CA TYR A 50 -9.88 -7.68 -7.23
C TYR A 50 -10.46 -6.60 -6.32
N VAL A 51 -11.52 -5.96 -6.81
CA VAL A 51 -12.40 -5.09 -6.05
C VAL A 51 -13.69 -5.83 -5.75
N ARG A 52 -14.18 -5.76 -4.50
CA ARG A 52 -15.50 -6.25 -4.12
C ARG A 52 -16.53 -5.16 -4.42
N TYR A 53 -17.47 -5.43 -5.33
CA TYR A 53 -18.51 -4.46 -5.70
C TYR A 53 -19.82 -5.17 -5.99
N LYS A 54 -20.91 -4.79 -5.30
CA LYS A 54 -22.27 -5.34 -5.44
C LYS A 54 -22.30 -6.86 -5.56
N GLY A 55 -21.58 -7.55 -4.68
CA GLY A 55 -21.53 -9.01 -4.66
C GLY A 55 -20.57 -9.66 -5.67
N GLN A 56 -19.89 -8.88 -6.51
CA GLN A 56 -18.98 -9.36 -7.56
C GLN A 56 -17.51 -9.15 -7.21
N TRP A 57 -16.64 -9.91 -7.89
CA TRP A 57 -15.18 -9.71 -7.87
C TRP A 57 -14.74 -9.08 -9.19
N VAL A 58 -14.58 -7.76 -9.19
CA VAL A 58 -14.16 -7.00 -10.38
C VAL A 58 -12.64 -6.95 -10.43
N PRO A 59 -11.98 -7.43 -11.51
CA PRO A 59 -10.52 -7.37 -11.60
C PRO A 59 -9.99 -5.94 -11.49
N TYR A 60 -8.84 -5.76 -10.83
CA TYR A 60 -8.14 -4.49 -10.80
C TYR A 60 -7.39 -4.25 -12.13
N PRO A 61 -7.36 -3.02 -12.69
CA PRO A 61 -8.02 -1.79 -12.21
C PRO A 61 -9.52 -1.78 -12.48
N PHE A 62 -10.30 -1.24 -11.53
CA PHE A 62 -11.77 -1.22 -11.58
C PHE A 62 -12.31 -0.60 -12.86
N GLN A 63 -11.78 0.56 -13.25
CA GLN A 63 -12.20 1.33 -14.41
C GLN A 63 -12.02 0.58 -15.75
N ASN A 64 -11.10 -0.37 -15.83
CA ASN A 64 -10.86 -1.15 -17.04
C ASN A 64 -11.76 -2.38 -17.14
N ASN A 65 -12.46 -2.72 -16.06
CA ASN A 65 -13.22 -3.96 -15.89
C ASN A 65 -14.70 -3.69 -15.59
N ILE A 66 -15.21 -2.50 -15.92
CA ILE A 66 -16.61 -2.16 -15.68
C ILE A 66 -17.59 -3.04 -16.46
N SER A 67 -17.12 -3.80 -17.47
CA SER A 67 -17.93 -4.81 -18.18
C SER A 67 -18.54 -5.86 -17.24
N MET A 68 -17.98 -6.03 -16.04
CA MET A 68 -18.47 -6.95 -15.01
C MET A 68 -19.59 -6.34 -14.14
N LEU A 69 -19.79 -5.03 -14.14
CA LEU A 69 -20.79 -4.40 -13.28
C LEU A 69 -22.23 -4.74 -13.76
N PRO A 70 -23.26 -4.54 -12.92
CA PRO A 70 -24.64 -4.43 -13.38
C PRO A 70 -24.78 -3.45 -14.56
N LYS A 71 -25.76 -3.67 -15.45
CA LYS A 71 -25.84 -2.91 -16.72
C LYS A 71 -26.11 -1.41 -16.49
N GLU A 72 -26.89 -1.09 -15.48
CA GLU A 72 -27.18 0.27 -15.06
C GLU A 72 -25.89 0.98 -14.60
N ASP A 73 -25.07 0.30 -13.78
CA ASP A 73 -23.78 0.83 -13.32
C ASP A 73 -22.77 0.97 -14.49
N GLN A 74 -22.85 0.10 -15.51
CA GLN A 74 -22.05 0.24 -16.74
C GLN A 74 -22.41 1.53 -17.48
N VAL A 75 -23.70 1.84 -17.59
CA VAL A 75 -24.18 3.06 -18.24
C VAL A 75 -23.68 4.29 -17.51
N GLU A 76 -23.91 4.37 -16.19
CA GLU A 76 -23.43 5.50 -15.37
C GLU A 76 -21.91 5.70 -15.46
N ALA A 77 -21.15 4.60 -15.42
CA ALA A 77 -19.70 4.65 -15.55
C ALA A 77 -19.25 5.14 -16.94
N LEU A 78 -19.89 4.68 -18.02
CA LEU A 78 -19.58 5.09 -19.37
C LEU A 78 -19.97 6.54 -19.65
N GLU A 79 -21.15 6.98 -19.23
CA GLU A 79 -21.61 8.37 -19.36
C GLU A 79 -20.63 9.32 -18.66
N GLY A 80 -20.30 9.05 -17.39
CA GLY A 80 -19.33 9.87 -16.67
C GLY A 80 -17.94 9.88 -17.32
N MET A 81 -17.47 8.74 -17.85
CA MET A 81 -16.19 8.69 -18.57
C MET A 81 -16.22 9.45 -19.90
N ILE A 82 -17.35 9.48 -20.61
CA ILE A 82 -17.54 10.28 -21.84
C ILE A 82 -17.43 11.76 -21.49
N ASP A 83 -18.15 12.21 -20.46
CA ASP A 83 -18.11 13.60 -19.99
C ASP A 83 -16.69 14.01 -19.58
N ALA A 84 -16.03 13.18 -18.76
CA ALA A 84 -14.65 13.42 -18.36
C ALA A 84 -13.69 13.50 -19.55
N ALA A 85 -13.85 12.66 -20.57
CA ALA A 85 -13.03 12.68 -21.78
C ALA A 85 -13.27 13.94 -22.63
N LEU A 86 -14.52 14.41 -22.73
CA LEU A 86 -14.88 15.64 -23.44
C LEU A 86 -14.32 16.88 -22.72
N GLU A 87 -14.46 16.95 -21.40
CA GLU A 87 -13.91 18.02 -20.58
C GLU A 87 -12.38 18.05 -20.62
N ALA A 88 -11.74 16.88 -20.49
CA ALA A 88 -10.28 16.76 -20.56
C ALA A 88 -9.71 17.25 -21.89
N ARG A 89 -10.48 17.19 -22.98
CA ARG A 89 -10.03 17.67 -24.30
C ARG A 89 -9.89 19.19 -24.37
N VAL A 90 -10.64 19.93 -23.57
CA VAL A 90 -10.65 21.40 -23.53
C VAL A 90 -10.02 21.97 -22.26
N ALA A 91 -9.70 21.13 -21.28
CA ALA A 91 -9.12 21.54 -20.01
C ALA A 91 -7.75 22.21 -20.18
N ASN A 92 -7.60 23.39 -19.59
CA ASN A 92 -6.36 24.18 -19.57
C ASN A 92 -5.83 24.44 -18.14
N THR A 93 -6.47 23.86 -17.13
CA THR A 93 -6.08 23.96 -15.71
C THR A 93 -5.66 22.59 -15.18
N LYS A 94 -4.87 22.57 -14.11
CA LYS A 94 -4.60 21.34 -13.33
C LYS A 94 -5.68 21.15 -12.26
N PRO A 95 -6.01 19.90 -11.87
CA PRO A 95 -6.93 19.65 -10.76
C PRO A 95 -6.36 20.19 -9.44
N LYS A 96 -7.20 20.80 -8.61
CA LYS A 96 -6.78 21.44 -7.35
C LYS A 96 -6.57 20.43 -6.20
N ASP A 97 -7.32 19.34 -6.23
CA ASP A 97 -7.35 18.31 -5.21
C ASP A 97 -7.49 16.92 -5.85
N PHE A 98 -7.51 15.88 -5.03
CA PHE A 98 -7.61 14.50 -5.46
C PHE A 98 -9.00 14.18 -6.01
N ASP A 99 -10.06 14.82 -5.52
CA ASP A 99 -11.42 14.58 -6.03
C ASP A 99 -11.59 15.11 -7.46
N GLU A 100 -11.13 16.34 -7.73
CA GLU A 100 -11.11 16.87 -9.09
C GLU A 100 -10.25 16.03 -10.02
N TRP A 101 -9.12 15.51 -9.53
CA TRP A 101 -8.30 14.60 -10.31
C TRP A 101 -9.08 13.33 -10.66
N ILE A 102 -9.79 12.71 -9.69
CA ILE A 102 -10.62 11.53 -9.92
C ILE A 102 -11.68 11.84 -10.97
N MET A 103 -12.45 12.91 -10.80
CA MET A 103 -13.53 13.30 -11.70
C MET A 103 -13.03 13.51 -13.13
N ARG A 104 -11.93 14.25 -13.31
CA ARG A 104 -11.34 14.50 -14.64
C ARG A 104 -10.78 13.25 -15.31
N ASN A 105 -10.42 12.22 -14.54
CA ASN A 105 -9.87 10.98 -15.10
C ASN A 105 -10.97 9.97 -15.42
N VAL A 106 -11.83 9.66 -14.46
CA VAL A 106 -12.76 8.52 -14.55
C VAL A 106 -14.25 8.91 -14.58
N GLY A 107 -14.57 10.19 -14.42
CA GLY A 107 -15.95 10.67 -14.41
C GLY A 107 -16.75 10.30 -13.16
N GLU A 108 -17.96 10.85 -13.07
CA GLU A 108 -18.80 10.76 -11.85
C GLU A 108 -19.19 9.33 -11.48
N GLY A 109 -19.60 8.51 -12.45
CA GLY A 109 -20.03 7.12 -12.21
C GLY A 109 -18.96 6.32 -11.48
N ILE A 110 -17.76 6.20 -12.06
CA ILE A 110 -16.65 5.45 -11.43
C ILE A 110 -16.14 6.15 -10.16
N ALA A 111 -16.19 7.49 -10.11
CA ALA A 111 -15.85 8.23 -8.90
C ALA A 111 -16.71 7.78 -7.71
N ASN A 112 -18.03 7.68 -7.91
CA ASN A 112 -18.99 7.31 -6.88
C ASN A 112 -18.99 5.80 -6.59
N GLN A 113 -18.86 4.97 -7.62
CA GLN A 113 -18.90 3.51 -7.50
C GLN A 113 -17.65 2.94 -6.80
N PHE A 114 -16.48 3.57 -6.97
CA PHE A 114 -15.23 3.04 -6.44
C PHE A 114 -14.31 4.09 -5.83
N MET A 115 -13.88 5.10 -6.61
CA MET A 115 -12.71 5.90 -6.22
C MET A 115 -12.91 6.71 -4.94
N ARG A 116 -14.04 7.43 -4.81
CA ARG A 116 -14.37 8.22 -3.61
C ARG A 116 -14.53 7.35 -2.36
N PRO A 117 -15.43 6.35 -2.33
CA PRO A 117 -15.64 5.56 -1.12
C PRO A 117 -14.40 4.74 -0.74
N TYR A 118 -13.70 4.16 -1.72
CA TYR A 118 -12.47 3.41 -1.46
C TYR A 118 -11.36 4.30 -0.88
N ASN A 119 -11.09 5.46 -1.49
CA ASN A 119 -10.01 6.33 -1.00
C ASN A 119 -10.33 6.91 0.37
N TYR A 120 -11.60 7.22 0.68
CA TYR A 120 -11.96 7.59 2.05
C TYR A 120 -11.62 6.48 3.04
N LYS A 121 -11.93 5.21 2.73
CA LYS A 121 -11.60 4.07 3.61
C LYS A 121 -10.10 3.83 3.75
N VAL A 122 -9.29 4.11 2.73
CA VAL A 122 -7.82 3.97 2.77
C VAL A 122 -7.20 5.10 3.59
N TRP A 123 -7.56 6.34 3.28
CA TRP A 123 -6.86 7.52 3.79
C TRP A 123 -7.48 8.08 5.07
N ALA A 124 -8.70 7.67 5.42
CA ALA A 124 -9.51 8.24 6.50
C ALA A 124 -9.74 9.76 6.35
N VAL A 125 -9.58 10.28 5.13
CA VAL A 125 -9.67 11.70 4.77
C VAL A 125 -10.44 11.81 3.45
N PRO A 126 -11.39 12.76 3.32
CA PRO A 126 -12.09 12.98 2.06
C PRO A 126 -11.14 13.31 0.91
N THR A 127 -11.43 12.84 -0.30
CA THR A 127 -10.66 13.12 -1.52
C THR A 127 -10.53 14.62 -1.80
N THR A 128 -11.52 15.42 -1.40
CA THR A 128 -11.53 16.89 -1.52
C THR A 128 -10.56 17.61 -0.56
N LYS A 129 -9.93 16.88 0.36
CA LYS A 129 -8.96 17.41 1.34
C LYS A 129 -7.52 16.96 1.05
N MET A 130 -7.29 16.26 -0.05
CA MET A 130 -5.98 15.73 -0.42
C MET A 130 -5.47 16.40 -1.70
N GLN A 131 -4.18 16.72 -1.77
CA GLN A 131 -3.53 17.12 -3.02
C GLN A 131 -3.40 15.93 -3.98
N CYS A 132 -3.14 16.16 -5.27
CA CYS A 132 -3.12 15.11 -6.31
C CYS A 132 -1.77 14.94 -7.04
N GLN A 133 -0.74 15.73 -6.71
CA GLN A 133 0.57 15.66 -7.34
C GLN A 133 1.32 14.35 -7.05
N TRP A 134 1.01 13.69 -5.93
CA TRP A 134 1.59 12.39 -5.55
C TRP A 134 1.13 11.23 -6.43
N LEU A 135 0.09 11.42 -7.25
CA LEU A 135 -0.53 10.32 -8.00
C LEU A 135 0.34 9.78 -9.12
N GLY A 136 1.25 10.57 -9.70
CA GLY A 136 2.26 10.14 -10.68
C GLY A 136 1.81 8.97 -11.58
N GLU A 137 2.51 7.83 -11.50
CA GLU A 137 2.20 6.57 -12.21
C GLU A 137 1.27 5.62 -11.43
N ARG A 138 0.78 6.00 -10.25
CA ARG A 138 0.06 5.09 -9.32
C ARG A 138 -1.37 4.76 -9.75
N VAL A 139 -1.98 5.57 -10.62
CA VAL A 139 -3.35 5.35 -11.09
C VAL A 139 -3.34 5.17 -12.60
N ALA A 140 -3.88 4.04 -13.05
CA ALA A 140 -4.02 3.75 -14.48
C ALA A 140 -4.96 4.78 -15.13
N ALA A 141 -4.43 5.58 -16.06
CA ALA A 141 -5.24 6.46 -16.88
C ALA A 141 -6.25 5.63 -17.68
N PRO A 142 -7.55 5.92 -17.59
CA PRO A 142 -8.54 5.16 -18.33
C PRO A 142 -8.44 5.45 -19.82
N ASN A 143 -8.59 4.40 -20.63
CA ASN A 143 -8.72 4.51 -22.06
C ASN A 143 -10.17 4.24 -22.43
N LEU A 144 -10.94 5.31 -22.69
CA LEU A 144 -12.38 5.21 -22.98
C LEU A 144 -12.67 4.20 -24.10
N LYS A 145 -11.90 4.21 -25.20
CA LYS A 145 -12.10 3.24 -26.30
C LYS A 145 -11.91 1.80 -25.85
N LEU A 146 -10.90 1.53 -25.02
CA LEU A 146 -10.65 0.20 -24.46
C LEU A 146 -11.80 -0.22 -23.53
N VAL A 147 -12.23 0.69 -22.65
CA VAL A 147 -13.31 0.44 -21.69
C VAL A 147 -14.62 0.15 -22.43
N THR A 148 -15.01 0.99 -23.39
CA THR A 148 -16.21 0.78 -24.22
C THR A 148 -16.13 -0.54 -24.98
N LYS A 149 -14.98 -0.87 -25.58
CA LYS A 149 -14.80 -2.15 -26.28
C LYS A 149 -15.00 -3.34 -25.32
N ASN A 150 -14.42 -3.29 -24.12
CA ASN A 150 -14.57 -4.34 -23.13
C ASN A 150 -16.02 -4.49 -22.67
N VAL A 151 -16.74 -3.38 -22.45
CA VAL A 151 -18.17 -3.41 -22.10
C VAL A 151 -19.01 -4.04 -23.22
N VAL A 152 -18.84 -3.60 -24.46
CA VAL A 152 -19.60 -4.10 -25.62
C VAL A 152 -19.33 -5.59 -25.86
N LEU A 153 -18.07 -6.03 -25.71
CA LEU A 153 -17.67 -7.42 -25.92
C LEU A 153 -17.83 -8.30 -24.66
N ASN A 154 -18.33 -7.74 -23.56
CA ASN A 154 -18.43 -8.42 -22.26
C ASN A 154 -17.11 -9.09 -21.83
N LYS A 155 -15.99 -8.35 -21.91
CA LYS A 155 -14.64 -8.87 -21.73
C LYS A 155 -13.92 -8.20 -20.54
N ALA A 156 -13.33 -9.01 -19.66
CA ALA A 156 -12.37 -8.51 -18.67
C ALA A 156 -11.09 -7.97 -19.32
N ALA A 157 -10.55 -6.87 -18.78
CA ALA A 157 -9.20 -6.45 -19.11
C ALA A 157 -8.17 -7.49 -18.62
N GLY A 158 -7.06 -7.61 -19.35
CA GLY A 158 -5.93 -8.43 -18.91
C GLY A 158 -5.22 -7.84 -17.70
N ASN A 159 -4.25 -8.59 -17.15
CA ASN A 159 -3.40 -8.12 -16.06
C ASN A 159 -2.73 -6.78 -16.44
N TRP A 160 -2.86 -5.80 -15.55
CA TRP A 160 -2.28 -4.47 -15.72
C TRP A 160 -1.12 -4.27 -14.74
N GLY A 161 -0.17 -3.40 -15.11
CA GLY A 161 0.83 -2.76 -14.22
C GLY A 161 2.22 -3.40 -14.23
N PRO A 162 3.26 -2.62 -13.85
CA PRO A 162 4.66 -3.07 -13.89
C PRO A 162 4.97 -4.15 -12.84
N ASN A 163 4.16 -4.27 -11.79
CA ASN A 163 4.24 -5.32 -10.77
C ASN A 163 3.42 -6.56 -11.18
N ALA A 164 3.39 -6.93 -12.47
CA ALA A 164 2.64 -8.12 -12.92
C ALA A 164 3.07 -9.38 -12.17
N THR A 165 4.33 -9.42 -11.73
CA THR A 165 4.84 -10.35 -10.74
C THR A 165 5.41 -9.61 -9.54
N PHE A 166 5.51 -10.33 -8.42
CA PHE A 166 6.24 -9.90 -7.24
C PHE A 166 6.87 -11.11 -6.55
N ARG A 167 7.89 -10.86 -5.73
CA ARG A 167 8.51 -11.88 -4.86
C ARG A 167 8.13 -11.64 -3.41
N PHE A 168 7.99 -12.72 -2.66
CA PHE A 168 7.70 -12.71 -1.23
C PHE A 168 8.61 -13.71 -0.51
N PRO A 169 9.16 -13.39 0.68
CA PRO A 169 10.04 -14.31 1.39
C PRO A 169 9.37 -15.63 1.72
N ALA A 170 10.07 -16.74 1.52
CA ALA A 170 9.56 -18.07 1.80
C ALA A 170 9.29 -18.30 3.29
N GLU A 171 10.05 -17.62 4.16
CA GLU A 171 9.94 -17.70 5.61
C GLU A 171 10.01 -16.32 6.27
N GLY A 172 9.37 -16.19 7.43
CA GLY A 172 9.46 -15.00 8.30
C GLY A 172 8.85 -13.71 7.74
N GLY A 173 8.21 -13.76 6.57
CA GLY A 173 7.50 -12.65 5.94
C GLY A 173 8.41 -11.49 5.57
N THR A 174 7.84 -10.30 5.34
CA THR A 174 8.61 -9.15 4.89
C THR A 174 9.67 -8.73 5.90
N GLY A 175 9.43 -8.94 7.20
CA GLY A 175 10.39 -8.67 8.27
C GLY A 175 11.69 -9.46 8.14
N ASN A 176 11.65 -10.67 7.59
CA ASN A 176 12.83 -11.51 7.42
C ASN A 176 13.87 -10.89 6.48
N ILE A 177 13.43 -10.15 5.45
CA ILE A 177 14.35 -9.44 4.55
C ILE A 177 15.19 -8.45 5.34
N TRP A 178 14.55 -7.58 6.12
CA TRP A 178 15.24 -6.52 6.85
C TRP A 178 16.13 -7.06 7.96
N ILE A 179 15.73 -8.18 8.58
CA ILE A 179 16.58 -8.90 9.53
C ILE A 179 17.86 -9.38 8.84
N ASN A 180 17.77 -9.97 7.64
CA ASN A 180 18.95 -10.48 6.95
C ASN A 180 19.80 -9.37 6.31
N VAL A 181 19.19 -8.30 5.80
CA VAL A 181 19.92 -7.09 5.39
C VAL A 181 20.71 -6.52 6.58
N ALA A 182 20.11 -6.44 7.77
CA ALA A 182 20.82 -5.94 8.95
C ALA A 182 22.00 -6.85 9.37
N LYS A 183 21.96 -8.15 9.06
CA LYS A 183 23.05 -9.10 9.36
C LYS A 183 24.27 -8.90 8.46
N THR A 184 24.13 -8.28 7.29
CA THR A 184 25.27 -7.98 6.40
C THR A 184 26.07 -6.78 6.89
N LEU A 185 25.54 -6.00 7.84
CA LEU A 185 26.20 -4.82 8.40
C LEU A 185 27.22 -5.19 9.50
N PRO A 186 28.31 -4.42 9.67
CA PRO A 186 29.24 -4.60 10.77
C PRO A 186 28.55 -4.34 12.12
N LYS A 187 28.43 -5.39 12.94
CA LYS A 187 27.62 -5.37 14.17
C LYS A 187 28.05 -4.32 15.17
N GLU A 188 29.34 -4.01 15.24
CA GLU A 188 29.91 -2.98 16.10
C GLU A 188 29.49 -1.55 15.73
N LYS A 189 28.91 -1.36 14.53
CA LYS A 189 28.33 -0.10 14.06
C LYS A 189 26.80 -0.07 14.19
N CYS A 190 26.20 -1.15 14.70
CA CYS A 190 24.76 -1.26 14.90
C CYS A 190 24.41 -1.18 16.38
N ARG A 191 23.26 -0.57 16.69
CA ARG A 191 22.78 -0.43 18.06
C ARG A 191 21.26 -0.53 18.09
N PHE A 192 20.75 -1.74 18.35
CA PHE A 192 19.33 -2.07 18.31
C PHE A 192 18.79 -2.41 19.70
N GLY A 193 17.59 -1.94 20.03
CA GLY A 193 16.93 -2.15 21.32
C GLY A 193 16.87 -0.87 22.16
N ASP A 194 16.39 -0.98 23.40
CA ASP A 194 16.07 0.18 24.25
C ASP A 194 17.29 1.08 24.55
N HIS A 195 18.47 0.48 24.68
CA HIS A 195 19.73 1.20 24.86
C HIS A 195 20.13 2.05 23.64
N GLY A 196 19.60 1.75 22.46
CA GLY A 196 19.78 2.50 21.22
C GLY A 196 18.68 3.55 20.98
N ARG A 197 17.64 3.61 21.82
CA ARG A 197 16.54 4.56 21.66
C ARG A 197 17.06 6.00 21.76
N VAL A 198 16.75 6.83 20.78
CA VAL A 198 17.04 8.28 20.83
C VAL A 198 16.09 8.96 21.84
N GLN A 199 16.65 9.67 22.81
CA GLN A 199 15.92 10.44 23.81
C GLN A 199 15.89 11.94 23.52
N ALA A 200 17.00 12.49 23.01
CA ALA A 200 17.10 13.90 22.67
C ALA A 200 18.12 14.11 21.54
N VAL A 201 17.89 15.16 20.74
CA VAL A 201 18.78 15.58 19.66
C VAL A 201 19.18 17.04 19.89
N ASP A 202 20.45 17.27 20.20
CA ASP A 202 21.04 18.61 20.32
C ASP A 202 21.65 18.97 18.96
N ALA A 203 20.86 19.66 18.14
CA ALA A 203 21.24 19.97 16.76
C ALA A 203 22.38 20.99 16.67
N ASP A 204 22.44 21.95 17.59
CA ASP A 204 23.44 23.03 17.61
C ASP A 204 24.83 22.48 17.92
N ASN A 205 24.94 21.60 18.92
CA ASN A 205 26.19 20.96 19.28
C ASN A 205 26.45 19.65 18.53
N LYS A 206 25.49 19.22 17.70
CA LYS A 206 25.51 17.97 16.92
C LYS A 206 25.70 16.71 17.76
N ARG A 207 24.80 16.51 18.73
CA ARG A 207 24.83 15.39 19.67
C ARG A 207 23.47 14.71 19.79
N VAL A 208 23.49 13.41 20.06
CA VAL A 208 22.29 12.63 20.33
C VAL A 208 22.44 11.94 21.69
N LEU A 209 21.44 12.09 22.56
CA LEU A 209 21.35 11.37 23.83
C LEU A 209 20.53 10.07 23.61
N LEU A 210 21.07 8.95 24.07
CA LEU A 210 20.46 7.63 23.93
C LEU A 210 19.82 7.14 25.23
N GLY A 211 19.05 6.04 25.12
CA GLY A 211 18.25 5.44 26.18
C GLY A 211 19.01 5.06 27.45
N ASP A 212 20.30 4.74 27.32
CA ASP A 212 21.20 4.38 28.43
C ASP A 212 22.05 5.54 28.93
N GLY A 213 21.80 6.77 28.47
CA GLY A 213 22.57 7.96 28.81
C GLY A 213 23.81 8.19 27.93
N THR A 214 24.12 7.29 27.00
CA THR A 214 25.22 7.49 26.04
C THR A 214 24.96 8.73 25.18
N THR A 215 26.00 9.55 24.99
CA THR A 215 25.97 10.68 24.06
C THR A 215 26.79 10.36 22.82
N VAL A 216 26.18 10.50 21.64
CA VAL A 216 26.82 10.27 20.34
C VAL A 216 26.97 11.61 19.62
N ASN A 217 28.21 11.96 19.28
CA ASN A 217 28.49 13.15 18.46
C ASN A 217 28.39 12.78 16.98
N TYR A 218 27.90 13.70 16.15
CA TYR A 218 27.81 13.50 14.70
C TYR A 218 28.31 14.71 13.91
N GLN A 219 28.73 14.47 12.66
CA GLN A 219 28.99 15.56 11.71
C GLN A 219 27.75 15.85 10.87
N LYS A 220 27.04 14.78 10.50
CA LYS A 220 25.79 14.74 9.74
C LYS A 220 24.85 13.74 10.39
N LEU A 221 23.56 14.05 10.44
CA LEU A 221 22.53 13.19 11.00
C LEU A 221 21.58 12.77 9.87
N ILE A 222 21.40 11.46 9.72
CA ILE A 222 20.34 10.89 8.87
C ILE A 222 19.29 10.38 9.84
N SER A 223 18.15 11.08 9.92
CA SER A 223 17.03 10.67 10.76
C SER A 223 15.93 10.08 9.89
N THR A 224 15.44 8.90 10.28
CA THR A 224 14.33 8.18 9.63
C THR A 224 13.12 8.02 10.55
N MET A 225 13.17 8.57 11.77
CA MET A 225 12.00 8.60 12.66
C MET A 225 10.95 9.58 12.13
N ALA A 226 9.72 9.48 12.62
CA ALA A 226 8.67 10.43 12.28
C ALA A 226 9.12 11.86 12.59
N VAL A 227 8.91 12.79 11.66
CA VAL A 227 9.51 14.13 11.73
C VAL A 227 8.97 14.96 12.89
N ASP A 228 7.71 14.76 13.26
CA ASP A 228 7.09 15.30 14.47
C ASP A 228 7.81 14.80 15.73
N SER A 229 8.08 13.50 15.83
CA SER A 229 8.85 12.89 16.92
C SER A 229 10.30 13.39 16.97
N LEU A 230 10.91 13.66 15.80
CA LEU A 230 12.23 14.27 15.73
C LEU A 230 12.21 15.70 16.29
N CYS A 231 11.23 16.52 15.92
CA CYS A 231 11.08 17.89 16.43
C CYS A 231 10.81 17.89 17.94
N GLU A 232 10.07 16.91 18.45
CA GLU A 232 9.92 16.65 19.89
C GLU A 232 11.26 16.36 20.57
N ALA A 233 12.03 15.40 20.03
CA ALA A 233 13.34 15.02 20.56
C ALA A 233 14.37 16.16 20.47
N MET A 234 14.25 17.04 19.48
CA MET A 234 15.04 18.26 19.34
C MET A 234 14.68 19.35 20.35
N ARG A 235 13.50 19.25 21.00
CA ARG A 235 12.96 20.25 21.92
C ARG A 235 12.89 21.66 21.30
N ASN A 236 12.64 21.73 20.00
CA ASN A 236 12.53 22.98 19.26
C ASN A 236 11.04 23.32 19.06
N GLU A 237 10.53 24.29 19.81
CA GLU A 237 9.10 24.66 19.80
C GLU A 237 8.61 25.19 18.45
N GLU A 238 9.44 25.93 17.71
CA GLU A 238 9.09 26.43 16.37
C GLU A 238 8.85 25.25 15.41
N LEU A 239 9.78 24.29 15.38
CA LEU A 239 9.65 23.11 14.53
C LEU A 239 8.48 22.23 14.96
N LYS A 240 8.25 22.06 16.26
CA LYS A 240 7.07 21.33 16.76
C LYS A 240 5.78 21.96 16.24
N GLU A 241 5.66 23.28 16.32
CA GLU A 241 4.47 23.98 15.82
C GLU A 241 4.28 23.77 14.31
N MET A 242 5.35 23.84 13.52
CA MET A 242 5.27 23.57 12.07
C MET A 242 4.78 22.15 11.76
N THR A 243 5.17 21.16 12.56
CA THR A 243 4.76 19.76 12.34
C THR A 243 3.28 19.49 12.64
N LYS A 244 2.60 20.34 13.43
CA LYS A 244 1.17 20.17 13.74
C LYS A 244 0.25 20.28 12.52
N GLY A 245 0.73 20.93 11.44
CA GLY A 245 0.02 20.99 10.17
C GLY A 245 0.11 19.71 9.34
N LEU A 246 0.98 18.77 9.70
CA LEU A 246 1.08 17.47 9.05
C LEU A 246 -0.10 16.59 9.47
N PHE A 247 -0.53 15.73 8.55
CA PHE A 247 -1.61 14.79 8.79
C PHE A 247 -1.15 13.38 8.46
N TYR A 248 -1.55 12.43 9.29
CA TYR A 248 -1.34 11.00 9.08
C TYR A 248 -2.58 10.22 9.54
N SER A 249 -2.72 8.97 9.07
CA SER A 249 -3.76 8.06 9.50
C SER A 249 -3.18 6.87 10.25
N THR A 250 -3.88 6.42 11.29
CA THR A 250 -3.53 5.20 12.01
C THR A 250 -4.05 3.98 11.23
N THR A 251 -3.20 2.97 11.06
CA THR A 251 -3.59 1.72 10.40
C THR A 251 -3.75 0.61 11.44
N HIS A 252 -4.94 0.01 11.47
CA HIS A 252 -5.20 -1.20 12.25
C HIS A 252 -4.99 -2.43 11.36
N VAL A 253 -4.09 -3.33 11.77
CA VAL A 253 -3.84 -4.60 11.08
C VAL A 253 -4.49 -5.71 11.88
N ILE A 254 -5.45 -6.41 11.26
CA ILE A 254 -6.18 -7.50 11.89
C ILE A 254 -5.83 -8.80 11.18
N GLY A 255 -5.27 -9.73 11.95
CA GLY A 255 -4.97 -11.08 11.50
C GLY A 255 -6.10 -12.05 11.86
N VAL A 256 -6.54 -12.85 10.87
CA VAL A 256 -7.57 -13.88 11.09
C VAL A 256 -7.10 -15.21 10.53
N GLY A 257 -6.78 -16.13 11.42
CA GLY A 257 -6.45 -17.51 11.10
C GLY A 257 -7.68 -18.38 10.94
N ILE A 258 -7.79 -19.05 9.80
CA ILE A 258 -8.94 -19.91 9.49
C ILE A 258 -8.46 -21.35 9.31
N ARG A 259 -9.08 -22.29 10.05
CA ARG A 259 -8.81 -23.72 9.88
C ARG A 259 -9.45 -24.22 8.58
N GLY A 260 -8.69 -24.98 7.80
CA GLY A 260 -9.17 -25.66 6.60
C GLY A 260 -8.33 -25.33 5.37
N SER A 261 -8.73 -25.84 4.22
CA SER A 261 -8.14 -25.51 2.93
C SER A 261 -8.68 -24.19 2.39
N ARG A 262 -7.88 -23.48 1.59
CA ARG A 262 -8.29 -22.24 0.93
C ARG A 262 -9.53 -22.47 0.05
N PRO A 263 -10.64 -21.73 0.22
CA PRO A 263 -11.82 -21.89 -0.60
C PRO A 263 -11.56 -21.56 -2.08
N GLU A 264 -12.16 -22.32 -3.00
CA GLU A 264 -11.99 -22.13 -4.45
C GLU A 264 -12.34 -20.71 -4.92
N ARG A 265 -13.41 -20.11 -4.36
CA ARG A 265 -13.80 -18.73 -4.67
C ARG A 265 -12.73 -17.68 -4.32
N ILE A 266 -11.84 -17.98 -3.38
CA ILE A 266 -10.69 -17.13 -3.07
C ILE A 266 -9.60 -17.40 -4.10
N GLY A 267 -9.26 -18.65 -4.35
CA GLY A 267 -8.33 -19.03 -5.40
C GLY A 267 -6.97 -18.35 -5.23
N ASP A 268 -6.40 -17.87 -6.32
CA ASP A 268 -5.07 -17.25 -6.43
C ASP A 268 -5.02 -15.75 -6.07
N LYS A 269 -6.11 -15.19 -5.53
CA LYS A 269 -6.20 -13.76 -5.21
C LYS A 269 -5.16 -13.38 -4.16
N CYS A 270 -4.35 -12.37 -4.47
CA CYS A 270 -3.35 -11.83 -3.55
C CYS A 270 -3.99 -10.83 -2.56
N TRP A 271 -4.53 -9.73 -3.08
CA TRP A 271 -5.22 -8.73 -2.25
C TRP A 271 -6.48 -8.19 -2.90
N LEU A 272 -7.39 -7.76 -2.03
CA LEU A 272 -8.77 -7.45 -2.34
C LEU A 272 -9.10 -6.05 -1.80
N TYR A 273 -9.77 -5.24 -2.61
CA TYR A 273 -10.20 -3.89 -2.27
C TYR A 273 -11.70 -3.84 -1.97
N PHE A 274 -12.11 -3.04 -0.99
CA PHE A 274 -13.50 -2.99 -0.52
C PHE A 274 -14.00 -1.55 -0.41
N PRO A 275 -14.59 -0.98 -1.48
CA PRO A 275 -15.20 0.35 -1.46
C PRO A 275 -16.46 0.45 -0.60
N GLU A 276 -17.28 -0.61 -0.56
CA GLU A 276 -18.58 -0.61 0.12
C GLU A 276 -18.45 -0.50 1.66
N ASP A 277 -19.51 -0.03 2.31
CA ASP A 277 -19.61 0.18 3.76
C ASP A 277 -20.02 -1.09 4.55
N ASN A 278 -20.24 -2.20 3.86
CA ASN A 278 -20.56 -3.50 4.46
C ASN A 278 -19.37 -4.16 5.21
N CYS A 279 -18.21 -3.54 5.23
CA CYS A 279 -17.04 -3.99 5.98
C CYS A 279 -16.12 -2.82 6.40
N PRO A 280 -15.44 -2.90 7.55
CA PRO A 280 -14.62 -1.80 8.05
C PRO A 280 -13.23 -1.70 7.39
N PHE A 281 -12.72 -2.78 6.81
CA PHE A 281 -11.41 -2.80 6.17
C PHE A 281 -11.49 -2.26 4.74
N TYR A 282 -10.49 -1.47 4.33
CA TYR A 282 -10.34 -1.05 2.93
C TYR A 282 -9.69 -2.14 2.06
N ARG A 283 -8.88 -3.01 2.67
CA ARG A 283 -8.13 -4.07 2.00
C ARG A 283 -8.07 -5.34 2.83
N ALA A 284 -8.17 -6.49 2.16
CA ALA A 284 -7.84 -7.80 2.72
C ALA A 284 -6.74 -8.45 1.87
N THR A 285 -5.85 -9.21 2.50
CA THR A 285 -4.78 -9.96 1.82
C THR A 285 -4.91 -11.42 2.18
N ILE A 286 -4.84 -12.30 1.19
CA ILE A 286 -4.77 -13.75 1.43
C ILE A 286 -3.30 -14.06 1.69
N PHE A 287 -2.93 -14.07 2.97
CA PHE A 287 -1.53 -14.15 3.40
C PHE A 287 -0.99 -15.59 3.53
N SER A 288 -1.89 -16.58 3.47
CA SER A 288 -1.58 -18.01 3.50
C SER A 288 -1.15 -18.58 2.15
#